data_AF-A0A7C1CAC2-F1
#
_entry.id   AF-A0A7C1CAC2-F1
#
_cell.length_a   1.000
_cell.length_b   1.000
_cell.length_c   1.000
_cell.angle_alpha   90.00
_cell.angle_beta   90.00
_cell.angle_gamma   90.00
#
_symmetry.space_group_name_H-M   'P 1'
#
loop_
_entity.id
_entity.type
_entity.pdbx_description
1 polymer ?
#
loop_
_entity_poly.entity_id
_entity_poly.type
_entity_poly.pdbx_seq_one_letter_code
_entity_poly.pdbx_strand_id
1 'polypeptide(L)'
;MSSIRVPQGSTVSLDKVEGDLHVSKNATVKAKDSQIMVSGAIRCEGDCTFDCSVSALSLRGRNCEIAVTGDLSIERSIIVDDGSLNVDGSLTAREVEVDRKLNVGRDLTANNIRVGRTLKIGGNTKAENVNVGGKFEAQGNVNIKDLDVGGKAEVNGSITGSSLNVGGAFHGKGIVKVDDI
;
A
#
# COMPACT_ATOMS: atom_id res chain seq x y z
N MET A 1 -18.68 -16.88 12.30
CA MET A 1 -18.41 -15.65 11.54
C MET A 1 -18.72 -15.94 10.09
N SER A 2 -19.56 -15.12 9.45
CA SER A 2 -19.81 -15.18 8.01
C SER A 2 -18.51 -14.88 7.27
N SER A 3 -18.21 -15.66 6.25
CA SER A 3 -17.13 -15.36 5.31
C SER A 3 -17.71 -15.40 3.91
N ILE A 4 -17.40 -14.39 3.11
CA ILE A 4 -17.77 -14.35 1.70
C ILE A 4 -16.57 -14.80 0.90
N ARG A 5 -16.78 -15.75 -0.01
CA ARG A 5 -15.73 -16.25 -0.90
C ARG A 5 -16.04 -15.85 -2.33
N VAL A 6 -15.11 -15.13 -2.96
CA VAL A 6 -15.11 -14.84 -4.38
C VAL A 6 -14.34 -15.94 -5.10
N PRO A 7 -14.99 -16.79 -5.91
CA PRO A 7 -14.34 -17.90 -6.58
C PRO A 7 -13.35 -17.44 -7.66
N GLN A 8 -12.47 -18.35 -8.05
CA GLN A 8 -11.40 -18.09 -9.01
C GLN A 8 -11.94 -17.59 -10.35
N GLY A 9 -11.32 -16.56 -10.92
CA GLY A 9 -11.68 -16.02 -12.24
C GLY A 9 -13.06 -15.37 -12.31
N SER A 10 -13.74 -15.21 -11.17
CA SER A 10 -15.08 -14.65 -11.12
C SER A 10 -15.06 -13.14 -10.89
N THR A 11 -16.08 -12.47 -11.40
CA THR A 11 -16.36 -11.07 -11.10
C THR A 11 -17.58 -11.00 -10.21
N VAL A 12 -17.45 -10.40 -9.03
CA VAL A 12 -18.56 -10.28 -8.06
C VAL A 12 -18.73 -8.82 -7.65
N SER A 13 -19.99 -8.35 -7.68
CA SER A 13 -20.36 -7.03 -7.18
C SER A 13 -20.80 -7.12 -5.72
N LEU A 14 -20.03 -6.50 -4.83
CA LEU A 14 -20.28 -6.46 -3.39
C LEU A 14 -20.52 -5.02 -2.92
N ASP A 15 -21.17 -4.88 -1.77
CA ASP A 15 -21.43 -3.60 -1.10
C ASP A 15 -20.83 -3.63 0.31
N LYS A 16 -21.45 -4.36 1.23
CA LYS A 16 -20.99 -4.56 2.60
C LYS A 16 -20.76 -6.04 2.85
N VAL A 17 -19.58 -6.37 3.36
CA VAL A 17 -19.22 -7.72 3.77
C VAL A 17 -19.13 -7.75 5.29
N GLU A 18 -20.06 -8.46 5.93
CA GLU A 18 -19.98 -8.72 7.36
C GLU A 18 -19.11 -9.94 7.63
N GLY A 19 -17.93 -9.71 8.21
CA GLY A 19 -16.92 -10.72 8.48
C GLY A 19 -15.77 -10.69 7.47
N ASP A 20 -15.17 -11.86 7.23
CA ASP A 20 -13.97 -11.98 6.40
C ASP A 20 -14.32 -12.12 4.91
N LEU A 21 -13.52 -11.50 4.05
CA LEU A 21 -13.63 -11.63 2.59
C LEU A 21 -12.46 -12.44 2.05
N HIS A 22 -12.76 -13.56 1.39
CA HIS A 22 -11.77 -14.41 0.73
C HIS A 22 -11.85 -14.22 -0.79
N VAL A 23 -10.76 -13.73 -1.38
CA VAL A 23 -10.65 -13.48 -2.82
C VAL A 23 -9.68 -14.48 -3.42
N SER A 24 -10.18 -15.32 -4.33
CA SER A 24 -9.38 -16.35 -4.99
C SER A 24 -8.65 -15.79 -6.21
N LYS A 25 -7.76 -16.60 -6.80
CA LYS A 25 -6.92 -16.20 -7.93
C LYS A 25 -7.73 -15.67 -9.12
N ASN A 26 -7.21 -14.64 -9.77
CA ASN A 26 -7.79 -13.93 -10.91
C ASN A 26 -9.23 -13.43 -10.66
N ALA A 27 -9.64 -13.25 -9.41
CA ALA A 27 -10.95 -12.73 -9.10
C ALA A 27 -10.97 -11.20 -9.20
N THR A 28 -12.10 -10.67 -9.68
CA THR A 28 -12.38 -9.24 -9.73
C THR A 28 -13.52 -8.92 -8.77
N VAL A 29 -13.27 -8.02 -7.83
CA VAL A 29 -14.31 -7.51 -6.93
C VAL A 29 -14.71 -6.13 -7.39
N LYS A 30 -15.99 -5.92 -7.64
CA LYS A 30 -16.56 -4.61 -7.99
C LYS A 30 -17.43 -4.11 -6.85
N ALA A 31 -17.45 -2.80 -6.62
CA ALA A 31 -18.50 -2.22 -5.79
C ALA A 31 -19.82 -2.20 -6.58
N LYS A 32 -20.96 -2.36 -5.91
CA LYS A 32 -22.26 -1.98 -6.51
C LYS A 32 -22.38 -0.47 -6.66
N ASP A 33 -21.86 0.25 -5.66
CA ASP A 33 -21.74 1.70 -5.65
C ASP A 33 -20.28 2.08 -5.97
N SER A 34 -19.59 2.77 -5.06
CA SER A 34 -18.22 3.26 -5.26
C SER A 34 -17.19 2.59 -4.35
N GLN A 35 -17.62 1.98 -3.25
CA GLN A 35 -16.72 1.39 -2.25
C GLN A 35 -17.27 0.09 -1.69
N ILE A 36 -16.37 -0.79 -1.25
CA ILE A 36 -16.70 -2.00 -0.51
C ILE A 36 -16.24 -1.82 0.92
N MET A 37 -17.12 -2.15 1.87
CA MET A 37 -16.82 -2.12 3.30
C MET A 37 -16.81 -3.53 3.87
N VAL A 38 -15.65 -3.97 4.33
CA VAL A 38 -15.45 -5.29 4.95
C VAL A 38 -15.21 -5.09 6.44
N SER A 39 -16.08 -5.62 7.30
CA SER A 39 -15.91 -5.44 8.76
C SER A 39 -14.78 -6.30 9.34
N GLY A 40 -14.37 -7.36 8.63
CA GLY A 40 -13.28 -8.26 8.99
C GLY A 40 -12.04 -8.09 8.12
N ALA A 41 -11.31 -9.18 7.95
CA ALA A 41 -10.08 -9.22 7.17
C ALA A 41 -10.34 -9.61 5.72
N ILE A 42 -9.61 -9.00 4.79
CA ILE A 42 -9.55 -9.41 3.39
C ILE A 42 -8.36 -10.36 3.22
N ARG A 43 -8.61 -11.54 2.65
CA ARG A 43 -7.59 -12.54 2.32
C ARG A 43 -7.56 -12.77 0.82
N CYS A 44 -6.43 -12.46 0.20
CA CYS A 44 -6.22 -12.64 -1.23
C CYS A 44 -5.28 -13.84 -1.45
N GLU A 45 -5.75 -14.81 -2.23
CA GLU A 45 -4.97 -15.98 -2.65
C GLU A 45 -4.77 -15.93 -4.16
N GLY A 46 -3.56 -15.55 -4.58
CA GLY A 46 -3.26 -15.26 -5.99
C GLY A 46 -3.75 -13.89 -6.44
N ASP A 47 -3.50 -13.57 -7.71
CA ASP A 47 -3.70 -12.23 -8.25
C ASP A 47 -5.16 -11.80 -8.17
N CYS A 48 -5.44 -10.59 -7.72
CA CYS A 48 -6.80 -10.09 -7.58
C CYS A 48 -6.91 -8.61 -7.89
N THR A 49 -8.10 -8.23 -8.33
CA THR A 49 -8.39 -6.84 -8.70
C THR A 49 -9.62 -6.36 -7.96
N PHE A 50 -9.50 -5.20 -7.32
CA PHE A 50 -10.60 -4.46 -6.73
C PHE A 50 -10.87 -3.25 -7.63
N ASP A 51 -11.94 -3.32 -8.40
CA ASP A 51 -12.41 -2.25 -9.29
C ASP A 51 -13.30 -1.26 -8.52
N CYS A 52 -12.79 -0.78 -7.38
CA CYS A 52 -13.48 0.11 -6.44
C CYS A 52 -12.54 0.56 -5.31
N SER A 53 -12.99 1.53 -4.50
CA SER A 53 -12.37 1.81 -3.22
C SER A 53 -12.67 0.70 -2.20
N VAL A 54 -11.73 0.40 -1.32
CA VAL A 54 -11.85 -0.71 -0.35
C VAL A 54 -11.57 -0.18 1.05
N SER A 55 -12.49 -0.46 1.97
CA SER A 55 -12.32 -0.23 3.40
C SER A 55 -12.40 -1.55 4.16
N ALA A 56 -11.37 -1.86 4.95
CA ALA A 56 -11.35 -3.08 5.75
C ALA A 56 -10.51 -2.93 7.03
N LEU A 57 -10.63 -3.94 7.90
CA LEU A 57 -9.86 -4.00 9.14
C LEU A 57 -8.39 -4.33 8.89
N SER A 58 -8.14 -5.30 8.03
CA SER A 58 -6.81 -5.74 7.60
C SER A 58 -6.88 -6.37 6.22
N LEU A 59 -5.75 -6.35 5.50
CA LEU A 59 -5.61 -6.98 4.20
C LEU A 59 -4.38 -7.88 4.20
N ARG A 60 -4.58 -9.15 3.87
CA ARG A 60 -3.53 -10.15 3.79
C ARG A 60 -3.49 -10.78 2.41
N GLY A 61 -2.35 -10.66 1.74
CA GLY A 61 -2.07 -11.33 0.48
C GLY A 61 -0.92 -12.33 0.62
N ARG A 62 -0.97 -13.43 -0.13
CA ARG A 62 0.15 -14.36 -0.29
C ARG A 62 0.31 -14.74 -1.75
N ASN A 63 1.55 -14.65 -2.27
CA ASN A 63 1.92 -15.01 -3.64
C ASN A 63 0.98 -14.35 -4.66
N CYS A 64 0.71 -13.05 -4.49
CA CYS A 64 -0.32 -12.34 -5.25
C CYS A 64 0.11 -10.94 -5.67
N GLU A 65 -0.36 -10.52 -6.84
CA GLU A 65 -0.47 -9.12 -7.21
C GLU A 65 -1.87 -8.61 -6.91
N ILE A 66 -1.97 -7.64 -6.01
CA ILE A 66 -3.23 -7.00 -5.61
C ILE A 66 -3.30 -5.65 -6.30
N ALA A 67 -4.32 -5.45 -7.14
CA ALA A 67 -4.59 -4.17 -7.77
C ALA A 67 -5.88 -3.56 -7.21
N VAL A 68 -5.83 -2.30 -6.81
CA VAL A 68 -6.99 -1.51 -6.34
C VAL A 68 -7.07 -0.25 -7.18
N THR A 69 -8.14 -0.10 -7.97
CA THR A 69 -8.31 1.07 -8.84
C THR A 69 -8.76 2.32 -8.07
N GLY A 70 -9.37 2.12 -6.88
CA GLY A 70 -9.80 3.17 -5.99
C GLY A 70 -8.82 3.45 -4.84
N ASP A 71 -9.35 4.04 -3.78
CA ASP A 71 -8.62 4.28 -2.54
C ASP A 71 -8.63 3.03 -1.66
N LEU A 72 -7.51 2.76 -0.98
CA LEU A 72 -7.38 1.63 -0.05
C LEU A 72 -7.23 2.16 1.38
N SER A 73 -8.25 1.94 2.21
CA SER A 73 -8.28 2.35 3.62
C SER A 73 -8.32 1.13 4.53
N ILE A 74 -7.28 0.93 5.34
CA ILE A 74 -7.14 -0.24 6.21
C ILE A 74 -6.89 0.21 7.64
N GLU A 75 -7.74 -0.21 8.57
CA GLU A 75 -7.65 0.29 9.95
C GLU A 75 -6.40 -0.18 10.70
N ARG A 76 -5.89 -1.37 10.40
CA ARG A 76 -4.74 -1.96 11.07
C ARG A 76 -3.56 -2.13 10.11
N SER A 77 -3.47 -3.29 9.49
CA SER A 77 -2.28 -3.70 8.75
C SER A 77 -2.61 -4.27 7.38
N ILE A 78 -1.71 -3.96 6.45
CA ILE A 78 -1.62 -4.54 5.12
C ILE A 78 -0.37 -5.40 5.10
N ILE A 79 -0.52 -6.69 4.83
CA ILE A 79 0.59 -7.64 4.76
C ILE A 79 0.49 -8.40 3.43
N VAL A 80 1.47 -8.23 2.55
CA VAL A 80 1.52 -8.90 1.25
C VAL A 80 2.83 -9.68 1.12
N ASP A 81 2.72 -10.97 1.42
CA ASP A 81 3.81 -11.96 1.43
C ASP A 81 4.07 -12.46 -0.01
N ASP A 82 5.33 -12.41 -0.44
CA ASP A 82 5.81 -12.72 -1.79
C ASP A 82 4.98 -12.08 -2.93
N GLY A 83 4.46 -10.87 -2.69
CA GLY A 83 3.51 -10.21 -3.58
C GLY A 83 3.78 -8.73 -3.79
N SER A 84 2.94 -8.11 -4.61
CA SER A 84 2.96 -6.67 -4.88
C SER A 84 1.57 -6.08 -4.67
N LEU A 85 1.54 -4.81 -4.27
CA LEU A 85 0.31 -4.06 -4.07
C LEU A 85 0.36 -2.79 -4.92
N ASN A 86 -0.62 -2.65 -5.81
CA ASN A 86 -0.84 -1.48 -6.63
C ASN A 86 -2.16 -0.83 -6.23
N VAL A 87 -2.12 0.44 -5.82
CA VAL A 87 -3.28 1.25 -5.49
C VAL A 87 -3.24 2.49 -6.38
N ASP A 88 -4.20 2.65 -7.28
CA ASP A 88 -4.23 3.81 -8.18
C ASP A 88 -4.68 5.09 -7.45
N GLY A 89 -5.49 4.93 -6.39
CA GLY A 89 -5.91 6.00 -5.49
C GLY A 89 -4.90 6.31 -4.38
N SER A 90 -5.43 6.75 -3.25
CA SER A 90 -4.68 6.98 -2.02
C SER A 90 -4.69 5.73 -1.13
N LEU A 91 -3.60 5.51 -0.40
CA LEU A 91 -3.48 4.41 0.58
C LEU A 91 -3.41 4.99 1.98
N THR A 92 -4.29 4.54 2.87
CA THR A 92 -4.27 4.85 4.30
C THR A 92 -4.23 3.56 5.12
N ALA A 93 -3.22 3.38 5.96
CA ALA A 93 -3.12 2.23 6.87
C ALA A 93 -2.36 2.60 8.15
N ARG A 94 -2.30 1.74 9.17
CA ARG A 94 -1.33 1.95 10.28
C ARG A 94 -0.01 1.27 9.97
N GLU A 95 -0.06 0.05 9.47
CA GLU A 95 1.11 -0.74 9.10
C GLU A 95 0.97 -1.27 7.67
N VAL A 96 2.05 -1.17 6.90
CA VAL A 96 2.13 -1.67 5.53
C VAL A 96 3.40 -2.49 5.38
N GLU A 97 3.26 -3.76 5.02
CA GLU A 97 4.36 -4.68 4.78
C GLU A 97 4.16 -5.37 3.44
N VAL A 98 5.07 -5.14 2.49
CA VAL A 98 5.00 -5.68 1.13
C VAL A 98 6.38 -6.16 0.69
N ASP A 99 6.52 -7.46 0.42
CA ASP A 99 7.83 -8.05 0.13
C ASP A 99 8.47 -7.53 -1.17
N ARG A 100 7.67 -7.33 -2.22
CA ARG A 100 8.19 -6.94 -3.53
C ARG A 100 7.98 -5.46 -3.79
N LYS A 101 6.80 -5.08 -4.29
CA LYS A 101 6.55 -3.72 -4.78
C LYS A 101 5.26 -3.15 -4.21
N LEU A 102 5.34 -1.90 -3.77
CA LEU A 102 4.18 -1.10 -3.40
C LEU A 102 4.13 0.12 -4.32
N ASN A 103 3.06 0.26 -5.09
CA ASN A 103 2.79 1.42 -5.93
C ASN A 103 1.52 2.11 -5.46
N VAL A 104 1.59 3.41 -5.18
CA VAL A 104 0.46 4.25 -4.77
C VAL A 104 0.37 5.43 -5.73
N GLY A 105 -0.74 5.55 -6.45
CA GLY A 105 -0.92 6.56 -7.51
C GLY A 105 -1.08 7.97 -6.95
N ARG A 106 -1.64 8.12 -5.75
CA ARG A 106 -1.84 9.41 -5.07
C ARG A 106 -1.08 9.45 -3.74
N ASP A 107 -1.76 9.80 -2.64
CA ASP A 107 -1.15 10.02 -1.34
C ASP A 107 -1.04 8.71 -0.55
N LEU A 108 0.05 8.56 0.20
CA LEU A 108 0.30 7.44 1.10
C LEU A 108 0.38 7.95 2.55
N THR A 109 -0.50 7.48 3.42
CA THR A 109 -0.47 7.77 4.86
C THR A 109 -0.41 6.48 5.66
N ALA A 110 0.69 6.26 6.39
CA ALA A 110 0.78 5.14 7.33
C ALA A 110 1.79 5.37 8.44
N ASN A 111 1.69 4.69 9.58
CA ASN A 111 2.69 4.86 10.64
C ASN A 111 3.99 4.14 10.26
N ASN A 112 3.90 2.86 9.92
CA ASN A 112 5.05 2.03 9.58
C ASN A 112 4.88 1.44 8.18
N ILE A 113 5.89 1.62 7.34
CA ILE A 113 5.93 1.08 5.97
C ILE A 113 7.21 0.26 5.80
N ARG A 114 7.08 -1.01 5.43
CA ARG A 114 8.19 -1.90 5.06
C ARG A 114 7.96 -2.43 3.67
N VAL A 115 8.91 -2.16 2.77
CA VAL A 115 8.84 -2.64 1.38
C VAL A 115 10.15 -3.28 0.98
N GLY A 116 10.12 -4.56 0.61
CA GLY A 116 11.37 -5.30 0.38
C GLY A 116 12.14 -4.85 -0.86
N ARG A 117 11.48 -4.43 -1.95
CA ARG A 117 12.18 -3.98 -3.18
C ARG A 117 11.87 -2.55 -3.58
N THR A 118 10.63 -2.22 -3.94
CA THR A 118 10.34 -0.91 -4.54
C THR A 118 9.09 -0.29 -3.99
N LEU A 119 9.22 0.92 -3.46
CA LEU A 119 8.11 1.76 -3.03
C LEU A 119 8.02 2.97 -3.97
N LYS A 120 6.88 3.12 -4.65
CA LYS A 120 6.61 4.24 -5.55
C LYS A 120 5.33 4.96 -5.13
N ILE A 121 5.41 6.27 -4.98
CA ILE A 121 4.27 7.14 -4.62
C ILE A 121 4.15 8.29 -5.63
N GLY A 122 2.97 8.45 -6.21
CA GLY A 122 2.65 9.52 -7.17
C GLY A 122 2.25 10.85 -6.52
N GLY A 123 1.81 10.83 -5.27
CA GLY A 123 1.46 12.01 -4.47
C GLY A 123 2.37 12.22 -3.26
N ASN A 124 1.78 12.73 -2.18
CA ASN A 124 2.47 13.01 -0.93
C ASN A 124 2.57 11.76 -0.05
N THR A 125 3.62 11.67 0.75
CA THR A 125 3.82 10.60 1.73
C THR A 125 3.84 11.20 3.13
N LYS A 126 3.05 10.62 4.04
CA LYS A 126 3.08 10.93 5.47
C LYS A 126 3.26 9.65 6.27
N ALA A 127 4.40 9.52 6.96
CA ALA A 127 4.64 8.36 7.80
C ALA A 127 5.48 8.63 9.05
N GLU A 128 5.57 7.64 9.94
CA GLU A 128 6.54 7.70 11.03
C GLU A 128 7.83 7.00 10.60
N ASN A 129 7.77 5.71 10.27
CA ASN A 129 8.92 4.91 9.88
C ASN A 129 8.71 4.31 8.50
N VAL A 130 9.70 4.46 7.61
CA VAL A 130 9.70 3.86 6.28
C VAL A 130 11.01 3.14 6.04
N ASN A 131 10.94 1.83 5.81
CA ASN A 131 12.07 1.00 5.43
C ASN A 131 11.85 0.41 4.04
N VAL A 132 12.78 0.66 3.11
CA VAL A 132 12.71 0.16 1.75
C VAL A 132 14.01 -0.53 1.38
N GLY A 133 13.97 -1.83 1.10
CA GLY A 133 15.19 -2.60 0.82
C GLY A 133 15.90 -2.20 -0.48
N GLY A 134 15.16 -1.73 -1.50
CA GLY A 134 15.73 -1.42 -2.82
C GLY A 134 15.62 0.05 -3.23
N LYS A 135 14.44 0.47 -3.71
CA LYS A 135 14.23 1.78 -4.32
C LYS A 135 13.00 2.48 -3.75
N PHE A 136 13.19 3.71 -3.28
CA PHE A 136 12.12 4.62 -2.88
C PHE A 136 11.96 5.73 -3.92
N GLU A 137 10.76 5.90 -4.45
CA GLU A 137 10.40 6.97 -5.39
C GLU A 137 9.17 7.72 -4.88
N ALA A 138 9.30 9.04 -4.68
CA ALA A 138 8.17 9.89 -4.34
C ALA A 138 8.10 11.10 -5.27
N GLN A 139 6.93 11.31 -5.90
CA GLN A 139 6.70 12.45 -6.78
C GLN A 139 6.31 13.72 -5.99
N GLY A 140 5.52 13.58 -4.92
CA GLY A 140 5.11 14.67 -4.04
C GLY A 140 6.03 14.88 -2.84
N ASN A 141 5.49 15.57 -1.83
CA ASN A 141 6.23 15.86 -0.60
C ASN A 141 6.26 14.64 0.33
N VAL A 142 7.37 14.45 1.03
CA VAL A 142 7.63 13.32 1.92
C VAL A 142 7.80 13.86 3.34
N ASN A 143 6.87 13.55 4.24
CA ASN A 143 6.93 13.93 5.64
C ASN A 143 7.01 12.66 6.51
N ILE A 144 8.21 12.30 6.94
CA ILE A 144 8.50 11.02 7.61
C ILE A 144 9.44 11.27 8.79
N LYS A 145 9.26 10.62 9.95
CA LYS A 145 10.25 10.75 11.04
C LYS A 145 11.56 10.07 10.66
N ASP A 146 11.50 8.79 10.30
CA ASP A 146 12.67 7.98 9.96
C ASP A 146 12.51 7.29 8.60
N LEU A 147 13.42 7.56 7.67
CA LEU A 147 13.46 6.94 6.34
C LEU A 147 14.77 6.16 6.15
N ASP A 148 14.68 4.85 5.99
CA ASP A 148 15.80 3.94 5.70
C ASP A 148 15.59 3.30 4.32
N VAL A 149 16.55 3.50 3.41
CA VAL A 149 16.51 2.95 2.06
C VAL A 149 17.82 2.24 1.74
N GLY A 150 17.77 0.93 1.55
CA GLY A 150 18.97 0.12 1.30
C GLY A 150 19.69 0.45 -0.02
N GLY A 151 18.95 0.89 -1.04
CA GLY A 151 19.50 1.21 -2.36
C GLY A 151 19.39 2.68 -2.75
N LYS A 152 18.41 3.02 -3.60
CA LYS A 152 18.27 4.37 -4.17
C LYS A 152 17.00 5.05 -3.67
N ALA A 153 17.12 6.28 -3.20
CA ALA A 153 15.98 7.14 -2.89
C ALA A 153 15.91 8.31 -3.88
N GLU A 154 14.74 8.56 -4.44
CA GLU A 154 14.48 9.64 -5.40
C GLU A 154 13.19 10.38 -5.00
N VAL A 155 13.31 11.66 -4.68
CA VAL A 155 12.21 12.49 -4.22
C VAL A 155 12.16 13.76 -5.06
N ASN A 156 11.07 13.93 -5.81
CA ASN A 156 10.88 15.12 -6.64
C ASN A 156 10.34 16.31 -5.83
N GLY A 157 9.50 16.06 -4.81
CA GLY A 157 9.03 17.07 -3.88
C GLY A 157 10.04 17.40 -2.77
N SER A 158 9.54 18.01 -1.69
CA SER A 158 10.36 18.27 -0.50
C SER A 158 10.32 17.08 0.46
N ILE A 159 11.39 16.87 1.21
CA ILE A 159 11.47 15.89 2.30
C ILE A 159 11.65 16.60 3.64
N THR A 160 10.82 16.23 4.62
CA THR A 160 10.88 16.71 6.00
C THR A 160 10.88 15.53 6.95
N GLY A 161 11.80 15.50 7.91
CA GLY A 161 11.91 14.39 8.85
C GLY A 161 12.94 14.57 9.94
N SER A 162 13.16 13.50 10.71
CA SER A 162 14.20 13.45 11.74
C SER A 162 15.44 12.73 11.21
N SER A 163 15.31 11.52 10.67
CA SER A 163 16.45 10.78 10.10
C SER A 163 16.23 10.32 8.65
N LEU A 164 17.30 10.36 7.87
CA LEU A 164 17.35 9.89 6.48
C LEU A 164 18.61 9.03 6.25
N ASN A 165 18.46 7.72 6.19
CA ASN A 165 19.54 6.80 5.84
C ASN A 165 19.33 6.21 4.45
N VAL A 166 20.29 6.39 3.54
CA VAL A 166 20.24 5.81 2.19
C VAL A 166 21.56 5.12 1.88
N GLY A 167 21.54 3.78 1.81
CA GLY A 167 22.74 2.97 1.64
C GLY A 167 23.43 3.13 0.28
N GLY A 168 22.69 3.50 -0.77
CA GLY A 168 23.23 3.72 -2.12
C GLY A 168 23.29 5.19 -2.51
N ALA A 169 22.24 5.69 -3.15
CA ALA A 169 22.22 7.04 -3.70
C ALA A 169 20.91 7.76 -3.42
N PHE A 170 21.01 8.98 -2.91
CA PHE A 170 19.88 9.88 -2.67
C PHE A 170 19.83 10.99 -3.74
N HIS A 171 18.66 11.21 -4.34
CA HIS A 171 18.39 12.29 -5.29
C HIS A 171 17.13 13.04 -4.85
N GLY A 172 17.31 14.18 -4.17
CA GLY A 172 16.23 15.11 -3.86
C GLY A 172 16.24 16.30 -4.84
N LYS A 173 15.10 16.63 -5.46
CA LYS A 173 14.97 17.86 -6.28
C LYS A 173 14.38 19.03 -5.49
N GLY A 174 13.52 18.75 -4.51
CA GLY A 174 12.96 19.76 -3.62
C GLY A 174 13.84 20.04 -2.40
N ILE A 175 13.24 20.69 -1.41
CA ILE A 175 13.94 21.05 -0.18
C ILE A 175 14.10 19.80 0.71
N VAL A 176 15.29 19.60 1.26
CA VAL A 176 15.61 18.53 2.21
C VAL A 176 15.78 19.15 3.60
N LYS A 177 14.91 18.81 4.55
CA LYS A 177 14.98 19.24 5.96
C LYS A 177 14.90 18.01 6.86
N VAL A 178 16.05 17.51 7.26
CA VAL A 178 16.17 16.37 8.20
C VAL A 178 17.21 16.71 9.24
N ASP A 179 16.99 16.23 10.46
CA ASP A 179 17.86 16.53 11.60
C ASP A 179 19.18 15.73 11.50
N ASP A 180 19.09 14.47 11.06
CA ASP A 180 20.20 13.53 10.91
C ASP A 180 20.20 12.84 9.52
N ILE A 181 21.39 12.67 8.93
CA ILE A 181 21.63 12.00 7.64
C ILE A 181 22.81 11.03 7.78
#